data_AF-A0A3N5SW95-F1
#
_entry.id   AF-A0A3N5SW95-F1
#
_cell.length_a   1.000
_cell.length_b   1.000
_cell.length_c   1.000
_cell.angle_alpha   90.00
_cell.angle_beta   90.00
_cell.angle_gamma   90.00
#
_symmetry.space_group_name_H-M   'P 1'
#
loop_
_entity.id
_entity.type
_entity.pdbx_description
1 polymer ?
#
loop_
_entity_poly.entity_id
_entity_poly.type
_entity_poly.pdbx_seq_one_letter_code
_entity_poly.pdbx_strand_id
1 'polypeptide(L)'
;MELGERGRIGLVLPAMNTVAEPEIYSILPEGVTSHTARMYAPVDISDEENFVRMCDVGCDNGEQAAKELATAKVDVYAFAFTAGSFYKGAGWDEEIARRIEKAGGAPCIVTATAAAQAVKQMGMKRIGVGTPYAVANPRLKG
;
A
#
# COMPACT_ATOMS: atom_id res chain seq x y z
N MET A 1 26.41 -16.13 -1.06
CA MET A 1 25.78 -14.88 -0.59
C MET A 1 24.29 -15.08 -0.80
N GLU A 2 23.50 -15.04 0.27
CA GLU A 2 22.07 -15.33 0.19
C GLU A 2 21.34 -13.99 0.00
N LEU A 3 20.64 -13.84 -1.12
CA LEU A 3 19.92 -12.59 -1.39
C LEU A 3 18.86 -12.34 -0.29
N GLY A 4 18.83 -11.10 0.22
CA GLY A 4 17.90 -10.69 1.27
C GLY A 4 18.40 -10.92 2.70
N GLU A 5 19.72 -11.11 2.91
CA GLU A 5 20.29 -11.33 4.25
C GLU A 5 20.04 -10.19 5.26
N ARG A 6 19.74 -8.98 4.79
CA ARG A 6 19.37 -7.83 5.63
C ARG A 6 17.86 -7.56 5.66
N GLY A 7 17.07 -8.32 4.92
CA GLY A 7 15.61 -8.25 4.94
C GLY A 7 14.95 -8.50 3.59
N ARG A 8 13.70 -8.95 3.66
CA ARG A 8 12.81 -9.22 2.53
C ARG A 8 11.52 -8.42 2.68
N ILE A 9 11.24 -7.54 1.73
CA ILE A 9 10.02 -6.72 1.69
C ILE A 9 8.98 -7.41 0.81
N GLY A 10 7.81 -7.70 1.36
CA GLY A 10 6.63 -8.12 0.59
C GLY A 10 5.88 -6.91 0.07
N LEU A 11 6.00 -6.59 -1.22
CA LEU A 11 5.29 -5.47 -1.84
C LEU A 11 3.93 -5.96 -2.36
N VAL A 12 2.85 -5.49 -1.74
CA VAL A 12 1.47 -5.76 -2.18
C VAL A 12 0.95 -4.54 -2.91
N LEU A 13 0.67 -4.64 -4.21
CA LEU A 13 0.17 -3.52 -5.01
C LEU A 13 -0.98 -3.90 -5.96
N PRO A 14 -1.85 -2.94 -6.32
CA PRO A 14 -2.87 -3.14 -7.32
C PRO A 14 -2.26 -3.51 -8.68
N ALA A 15 -2.86 -4.46 -9.40
CA ALA A 15 -2.32 -4.99 -10.64
C ALA A 15 -2.08 -3.93 -11.73
N MET A 16 -2.85 -2.83 -11.75
CA MET A 16 -2.67 -1.73 -12.70
C MET A 16 -1.48 -0.81 -12.38
N ASN A 17 -0.93 -0.87 -11.16
CA ASN A 17 0.23 -0.06 -10.81
C ASN A 17 1.51 -0.69 -11.40
N THR A 18 2.09 -0.02 -12.38
CA THR A 18 3.33 -0.45 -13.05
C THR A 18 4.56 0.33 -12.58
N VAL A 19 4.42 1.22 -11.60
CA VAL A 19 5.45 2.18 -11.17
C VAL A 19 6.08 1.78 -9.84
N ALA A 20 5.27 1.37 -8.86
CA ALA A 20 5.77 1.10 -7.50
C ALA A 20 6.81 -0.02 -7.46
N GLU A 21 6.65 -1.05 -8.29
CA GLU A 21 7.58 -2.17 -8.37
C GLU A 21 8.97 -1.78 -8.91
N PRO A 22 9.13 -1.15 -10.09
CA PRO A 22 10.45 -0.69 -10.52
C PRO A 22 11.03 0.39 -9.60
N GLU A 23 10.19 1.26 -9.03
CA GLU A 23 10.66 2.31 -8.12
C GLU A 23 11.24 1.72 -6.83
N ILE A 24 10.58 0.73 -6.20
CA ILE A 24 11.13 0.11 -4.99
C ILE A 24 12.49 -0.51 -5.29
N TYR A 25 12.64 -1.23 -6.41
CA TYR A 25 13.90 -1.86 -6.80
C TYR A 25 15.03 -0.85 -7.00
N SER A 26 14.71 0.39 -7.40
CA SER A 26 15.72 1.43 -7.62
C SER A 26 16.30 2.02 -6.32
N ILE A 27 15.63 1.83 -5.18
CA ILE A 27 16.00 2.43 -3.90
C ILE A 27 16.35 1.42 -2.81
N LEU A 28 16.35 0.11 -3.10
CA LEU A 28 16.67 -0.92 -2.12
C LEU A 28 18.14 -0.77 -1.64
N PRO A 29 18.38 -0.77 -0.32
CA PRO A 29 19.74 -0.81 0.20
C PRO A 29 20.37 -2.19 -0.04
N GLU A 30 21.70 -2.25 -0.06
CA GLU A 30 22.45 -3.50 -0.19
C GLU A 30 21.99 -4.55 0.84
N GLY A 31 21.82 -5.79 0.40
CA GLY A 31 21.38 -6.93 1.21
C GLY A 31 19.88 -7.01 1.47
N VAL A 32 19.07 -6.04 1.02
CA VAL A 32 17.60 -6.08 1.10
C VAL A 32 17.01 -6.44 -0.26
N THR A 33 15.96 -7.26 -0.25
CA THR A 33 15.24 -7.68 -1.45
C THR A 33 13.76 -7.32 -1.36
N SER A 34 13.09 -7.17 -2.49
CA SER A 34 11.65 -6.98 -2.55
C SER A 34 10.99 -8.04 -3.42
N HIS A 35 9.85 -8.55 -2.94
CA HIS A 35 9.05 -9.59 -3.57
C HIS A 35 7.62 -9.08 -3.75
N THR A 36 7.18 -9.02 -5.00
CA THR A 36 5.91 -8.40 -5.36
C THR A 36 4.78 -9.42 -5.46
N ALA A 37 3.62 -9.10 -4.89
CA ALA A 37 2.35 -9.70 -5.29
C ALA A 37 1.38 -8.64 -5.78
N ARG A 38 0.74 -8.94 -6.90
CA ARG A 38 -0.25 -8.07 -7.54
C ARG A 38 -1.65 -8.50 -7.12
N MET A 39 -2.47 -7.55 -6.70
CA MET A 39 -3.86 -7.77 -6.34
C MET A 39 -4.80 -7.16 -7.38
N TYR A 40 -5.86 -7.88 -7.75
CA TYR A 40 -6.87 -7.35 -8.66
C TYR A 40 -7.68 -6.24 -7.98
N ALA A 41 -7.93 -5.16 -8.71
CA ALA A 41 -8.89 -4.12 -8.38
C ALA A 41 -9.47 -3.57 -9.69
N PRO A 42 -10.81 -3.44 -9.81
CA PRO A 42 -11.42 -2.92 -11.03
C PRO A 42 -11.00 -1.47 -11.23
N VAL A 43 -10.47 -1.12 -12.40
CA VAL A 43 -10.05 0.25 -12.72
C VAL A 43 -11.26 1.05 -13.18
N ASP A 44 -12.01 1.59 -12.23
CA ASP A 44 -13.10 2.51 -12.52
C ASP A 44 -13.18 3.60 -11.44
N ILE A 45 -13.09 4.84 -11.88
CA ILE A 45 -13.10 6.05 -11.03
C ILE A 45 -14.07 7.11 -11.59
N SER A 46 -15.02 6.69 -12.44
CA SER A 46 -16.01 7.58 -13.06
C SER A 46 -16.85 8.34 -12.02
N ASP A 47 -17.11 7.70 -10.89
CA ASP A 47 -17.94 8.18 -9.81
C ASP A 47 -17.48 7.58 -8.46
N GLU A 48 -18.13 8.03 -7.39
CA GLU A 48 -17.81 7.64 -6.03
C GLU A 48 -18.09 6.16 -5.74
N GLU A 49 -19.15 5.59 -6.30
CA GLU A 49 -19.52 4.18 -6.08
C GLU A 49 -18.47 3.25 -6.70
N ASN A 50 -18.08 3.53 -7.95
CA ASN A 50 -17.04 2.78 -8.65
C ASN A 50 -15.66 2.94 -7.98
N PHE A 51 -15.32 4.13 -7.51
CA PHE A 51 -14.09 4.37 -6.75
C PHE A 51 -14.07 3.56 -5.44
N VAL A 52 -15.17 3.54 -4.69
CA VAL A 52 -15.29 2.75 -3.46
C VAL A 52 -15.17 1.26 -3.77
N ARG A 53 -15.87 0.77 -4.81
CA ARG A 53 -15.80 -0.62 -5.28
C ARG A 53 -14.37 -1.03 -5.68
N MET A 54 -13.63 -0.17 -6.38
CA MET A 54 -12.21 -0.39 -6.68
C MET A 54 -11.41 -0.61 -5.40
N CYS A 55 -11.62 0.26 -4.41
CA CYS A 55 -10.90 0.21 -3.15
C CYS A 55 -11.25 -1.03 -2.31
N ASP A 56 -12.54 -1.36 -2.15
CA ASP A 56 -13.00 -2.54 -1.42
C ASP A 56 -12.43 -3.83 -2.04
N VAL A 57 -12.63 -4.03 -3.35
CA VAL A 57 -12.13 -5.23 -4.05
C VAL A 57 -10.61 -5.33 -3.98
N GLY A 58 -9.90 -4.21 -4.14
CA GLY A 58 -8.45 -4.18 -4.02
C GLY A 58 -7.96 -4.56 -2.63
N CYS A 59 -8.57 -4.00 -1.58
CA CYS A 59 -8.21 -4.30 -0.20
C CYS A 59 -8.47 -5.78 0.15
N ASP A 60 -9.59 -6.34 -0.28
CA ASP A 60 -9.93 -7.75 -0.05
C ASP A 60 -8.94 -8.68 -0.74
N ASN A 61 -8.60 -8.41 -2.00
CA ASN A 61 -7.59 -9.18 -2.73
C ASN A 61 -6.17 -8.97 -2.19
N GLY A 62 -5.91 -7.87 -1.50
CA GLY A 62 -4.65 -7.60 -0.82
C GLY A 62 -4.32 -8.61 0.28
N GLU A 63 -5.33 -9.08 1.04
CA GLU A 63 -5.13 -10.14 2.02
C GLU A 63 -4.67 -11.46 1.38
N GLN A 64 -5.27 -11.82 0.25
CA GLN A 64 -4.89 -13.02 -0.50
C GLN A 64 -3.45 -12.88 -1.05
N ALA A 65 -3.09 -11.72 -1.60
CA ALA A 65 -1.74 -11.44 -2.07
C ALA A 65 -0.70 -11.50 -0.93
N ALA A 66 -1.04 -10.99 0.25
CA ALA A 66 -0.18 -11.09 1.43
C ALA A 66 0.01 -12.54 1.88
N LYS A 67 -1.08 -13.34 1.92
CA LYS A 67 -1.03 -14.77 2.24
C LYS A 67 -0.14 -15.55 1.27
N GLU A 68 -0.17 -15.22 -0.01
CA GLU A 68 0.71 -15.83 -1.02
C GLU A 68 2.17 -15.46 -0.80
N LEU A 69 2.46 -14.17 -0.56
CA LEU A 69 3.81 -13.68 -0.25
C LEU A 69 4.39 -14.24 1.05
N ALA A 70 3.55 -14.61 2.01
CA ALA A 70 4.01 -15.23 3.27
C ALA A 70 4.88 -16.48 3.02
N THR A 71 4.65 -17.20 1.91
CA THR A 71 5.45 -18.37 1.52
C THR A 71 6.90 -18.01 1.17
N ALA A 72 7.15 -16.77 0.73
CA ALA A 72 8.49 -16.23 0.49
C ALA A 72 9.19 -15.79 1.78
N LYS A 73 8.53 -15.89 2.95
CA LYS A 73 9.05 -15.52 4.27
C LYS A 73 9.60 -14.09 4.28
N VAL A 74 8.77 -13.15 3.82
CA VAL A 74 9.06 -11.72 3.90
C VAL A 74 9.05 -11.26 5.36
N ASP A 75 9.90 -10.32 5.70
CA ASP A 75 10.05 -9.80 7.07
C ASP A 75 9.07 -8.66 7.36
N VAL A 76 8.61 -7.97 6.32
CA VAL A 76 7.67 -6.84 6.40
C VAL A 76 6.86 -6.73 5.11
N TYR A 77 5.60 -6.35 5.23
CA TYR A 77 4.75 -5.99 4.10
C TYR A 77 4.75 -4.48 3.85
N ALA A 78 4.77 -4.10 2.59
CA ALA A 78 4.46 -2.76 2.12
C ALA A 78 3.17 -2.81 1.29
N PHE A 79 2.06 -2.34 1.88
CA PHE A 79 0.79 -2.21 1.17
C PHE A 79 0.76 -0.91 0.36
N ALA A 80 1.09 -1.05 -0.93
CA ALA A 80 1.30 0.02 -1.90
C ALA A 80 0.02 0.38 -2.67
N PHE A 81 -1.06 0.67 -1.94
CA PHE A 81 -2.31 1.15 -2.51
C PHE A 81 -2.85 2.37 -1.77
N THR A 82 -2.49 3.56 -2.25
CA THR A 82 -2.86 4.83 -1.61
C THR A 82 -4.37 5.00 -1.50
N ALA A 83 -5.11 4.92 -2.61
CA ALA A 83 -6.57 5.07 -2.59
C ALA A 83 -7.25 4.07 -1.63
N GLY A 84 -6.88 2.80 -1.73
CA GLY A 84 -7.39 1.75 -0.84
C GLY A 84 -7.01 1.92 0.62
N SER A 85 -6.01 2.74 0.97
CA SER A 85 -5.59 2.95 2.36
C SER A 85 -6.15 4.20 3.02
N PHE A 86 -6.86 5.09 2.32
CA PHE A 86 -7.49 6.27 2.96
C PHE A 86 -8.99 6.45 2.70
N TYR A 87 -9.59 5.75 1.72
CA TYR A 87 -10.96 6.06 1.27
C TYR A 87 -12.07 5.98 2.34
N LYS A 88 -11.84 5.21 3.42
CA LYS A 88 -12.73 5.08 4.58
C LYS A 88 -12.42 6.06 5.74
N GLY A 89 -11.47 6.97 5.55
CA GLY A 89 -11.10 7.98 6.53
C GLY A 89 -10.05 7.51 7.54
N ALA A 90 -9.85 8.31 8.59
CA ALA A 90 -8.82 8.08 9.60
C ALA A 90 -8.96 6.72 10.31
N GLY A 91 -7.84 6.03 10.52
CA GLY A 91 -7.78 4.71 11.16
C GLY A 91 -8.06 3.54 10.22
N TRP A 92 -8.50 3.79 8.98
CA TRP A 92 -8.68 2.72 8.01
C TRP A 92 -7.35 2.07 7.59
N ASP A 93 -6.28 2.87 7.51
CA ASP A 93 -4.94 2.40 7.27
C ASP A 93 -4.46 1.41 8.34
N GLU A 94 -4.79 1.64 9.61
CA GLU A 94 -4.51 0.71 10.70
C GLU A 94 -5.30 -0.61 10.58
N GLU A 95 -6.56 -0.55 10.13
CA GLU A 95 -7.35 -1.75 9.83
C GLU A 95 -6.73 -2.56 8.68
N ILE A 96 -6.30 -1.90 7.61
CA ILE A 96 -5.60 -2.55 6.50
C ILE A 96 -4.31 -3.22 6.97
N ALA A 97 -3.49 -2.51 7.76
CA ALA A 97 -2.27 -3.08 8.32
C ALA A 97 -2.59 -4.38 9.09
N ARG A 98 -3.58 -4.35 9.99
CA ARG A 98 -3.99 -5.54 10.75
C ARG A 98 -4.48 -6.69 9.88
N ARG A 99 -5.24 -6.40 8.82
CA ARG A 99 -5.73 -7.44 7.88
C ARG A 99 -4.58 -8.11 7.14
N ILE A 100 -3.64 -7.32 6.62
CA ILE A 100 -2.44 -7.83 5.93
C ILE A 100 -1.54 -8.60 6.89
N GLU A 101 -1.30 -8.08 8.10
CA GLU A 101 -0.52 -8.76 9.15
C GLU A 101 -1.12 -10.12 9.52
N LYS A 102 -2.45 -10.16 9.69
CA LYS A 102 -3.17 -11.40 10.00
C LYS A 102 -3.08 -12.42 8.87
N ALA A 103 -3.19 -11.98 7.62
CA ALA A 103 -3.13 -12.87 6.46
C ALA A 103 -1.70 -13.34 6.14
N GLY A 104 -0.73 -12.45 6.30
CA GLY A 104 0.65 -12.62 5.84
C GLY A 104 1.67 -12.99 6.92
N GLY A 105 1.34 -12.82 8.21
CA GLY A 105 2.17 -13.25 9.34
C GLY A 105 3.41 -12.39 9.65
N ALA A 106 3.51 -11.18 9.09
CA ALA A 106 4.59 -10.23 9.35
C ALA A 106 4.03 -8.80 9.43
N PRO A 107 4.73 -7.84 10.08
CA PRO A 107 4.28 -6.44 10.20
C PRO A 107 3.97 -5.79 8.85
N CYS A 108 3.01 -4.86 8.81
CA CYS A 108 2.62 -4.18 7.59
C CYS A 108 2.76 -2.66 7.68
N ILE A 109 3.43 -2.06 6.70
CA ILE A 109 3.47 -0.61 6.47
C ILE A 109 2.48 -0.27 5.36
N VAL A 110 1.64 0.73 5.61
CA VAL A 110 0.59 1.17 4.68
C VAL A 110 0.94 2.53 4.11
N THR A 111 0.67 2.74 2.81
CA THR A 111 1.11 3.94 2.09
C THR A 111 0.58 5.24 2.71
N ALA A 112 -0.71 5.29 3.08
CA ALA A 112 -1.29 6.48 3.71
C ALA A 112 -0.60 6.84 5.04
N THR A 113 -0.37 5.84 5.90
CA THR A 113 0.35 6.01 7.17
C THR A 113 1.78 6.52 6.92
N ALA A 114 2.51 5.90 5.99
CA ALA A 114 3.89 6.26 5.67
C ALA A 114 3.98 7.70 5.16
N ALA A 115 3.07 8.11 4.27
CA ALA A 115 3.02 9.49 3.75
C ALA A 115 2.71 10.51 4.87
N ALA A 116 1.72 10.22 5.72
CA ALA A 116 1.37 11.10 6.84
C ALA A 116 2.52 11.24 7.85
N GLN A 117 3.20 10.13 8.18
CA GLN A 117 4.37 10.14 9.05
C GLN A 117 5.53 10.94 8.45
N ALA A 118 5.82 10.77 7.16
CA ALA A 118 6.88 11.52 6.48
C ALA A 118 6.63 13.03 6.53
N VAL A 119 5.41 13.46 6.18
CA VAL A 119 5.00 14.87 6.24
C VAL A 119 5.15 15.45 7.66
N LYS A 120 4.72 14.69 8.66
CA LYS A 120 4.84 15.09 10.08
C LYS A 120 6.30 15.22 10.50
N GLN A 121 7.16 14.27 10.13
CA GLN A 121 8.60 14.29 10.43
C GLN A 121 9.32 15.45 9.74
N MET A 122 8.87 15.86 8.56
CA MET A 122 9.39 17.03 7.85
C MET A 122 8.91 18.38 8.45
N GLY A 123 8.03 18.37 9.45
CA GLY A 123 7.53 19.59 10.10
C GLY A 123 6.63 20.44 9.20
N MET A 124 6.07 19.87 8.13
CA MET A 124 5.21 20.58 7.19
C MET A 124 3.85 20.88 7.83
N LYS A 125 3.40 22.14 7.72
CA LYS A 125 2.13 22.63 8.31
C LYS A 125 1.04 22.95 7.30
N ARG A 126 1.41 23.15 6.02
CA ARG A 126 0.50 23.50 4.93
C ARG A 126 0.88 22.65 3.72
N ILE A 127 -0.03 21.79 3.29
CA ILE A 127 0.23 20.77 2.28
C ILE A 127 -0.76 20.97 1.14
N GLY A 128 -0.24 21.11 -0.07
CA GLY A 128 -1.06 21.03 -1.29
C GLY A 128 -1.19 19.57 -1.70
N VAL A 129 -2.40 19.13 -2.02
CA VAL A 129 -2.69 17.75 -2.41
C VAL A 129 -3.18 17.74 -3.85
N GLY A 130 -2.44 17.06 -4.74
CA GLY A 130 -2.84 16.81 -6.12
C GLY A 130 -3.08 15.32 -6.32
N THR A 131 -4.26 14.93 -6.79
CA THR A 131 -4.60 13.52 -7.04
C THR A 131 -5.38 13.37 -8.35
N PRO A 132 -5.31 12.20 -9.00
CA PRO A 132 -6.18 11.89 -10.15
C PRO A 132 -7.63 11.57 -9.72
N TYR A 133 -7.93 11.54 -8.42
CA TYR A 133 -9.20 11.09 -7.87
C TYR A 133 -10.04 12.28 -7.40
N ALA A 134 -10.67 13.01 -8.33
CA ALA A 134 -11.54 14.14 -8.00
C ALA A 134 -12.61 13.78 -6.95
N VAL A 135 -13.18 12.57 -7.07
CA VAL A 135 -14.19 12.01 -6.15
C VAL A 135 -13.65 11.70 -4.74
N ALA A 136 -12.33 11.51 -4.59
CA ALA A 136 -11.70 11.20 -3.32
C ALA A 136 -11.13 12.43 -2.61
N ASN A 137 -10.90 13.53 -3.31
CA ASN A 137 -10.33 14.76 -2.76
C ASN A 137 -11.04 15.29 -1.49
N PRO A 138 -12.38 15.23 -1.36
CA PRO A 138 -13.05 15.65 -0.12
C PRO A 138 -12.59 14.86 1.11
N ARG A 139 -12.15 13.61 0.95
CA ARG A 139 -11.71 12.72 2.03
C ARG A 139 -10.30 13.04 2.53
N LEU A 140 -9.54 13.83 1.78
CA LEU A 140 -8.17 14.27 2.13
C LEU A 140 -8.17 15.58 2.92
N LYS A 141 -9.32 16.25 3.03
CA LYS A 141 -9.52 17.44 3.87
C LYS A 141 -9.89 16.99 5.28
N GLY A 142 -8.90 16.51 6.03
CA GLY A 142 -9.04 16.09 7.43
C GLY A 142 -7.92 16.68 8.27
#